data_AF-A0A8S1E4I6-F1
#
_entry.id   AF-A0A8S1E4I6-F1
#
_cell.length_a   1.000
_cell.length_b   1.000
_cell.length_c   1.000
_cell.angle_alpha   90.00
_cell.angle_beta   90.00
_cell.angle_gamma   90.00
#
_symmetry.space_group_name_H-M   'P 1'
#
loop_
_entity.id
_entity.type
_entity.pdbx_description
1 polymer ?
#
loop_
_entity_poly.entity_id
_entity_poly.type
_entity_poly.pdbx_seq_one_letter_code
_entity_poly.pdbx_strand_id
1 'polypeptide(L)'
;MAHSDIQVTFEFGHKSIIKSKTTPEGFTHDWEVYVRGADGADISHFVEKVVFYLHATFQKPKRVIKEPPFSVKESGYAGFNLLIDIYFKTKDEPKKFKHSYDLDLQTSGPMVVRSRREKYIFTNPSGDFRKKLIRGGGALKIPPVLDG
;
A
#
# COMPACT_ATOMS: atom_id res chain seq x y z
N MET A 1 18.37 -24.25 -12.99
CA MET A 1 17.68 -23.07 -13.55
C MET A 1 18.04 -21.89 -12.68
N ALA A 2 18.58 -20.80 -13.25
CA ALA A 2 18.97 -19.63 -12.46
C ALA A 2 17.75 -19.03 -11.76
N HIS A 3 17.85 -18.93 -10.44
CA HIS A 3 16.83 -18.34 -9.58
C HIS A 3 16.89 -16.83 -9.71
N SER A 4 15.92 -16.24 -10.42
CA SER A 4 15.90 -14.80 -10.74
C SER A 4 15.02 -14.02 -9.76
N ASP A 5 15.51 -12.87 -9.31
CA ASP A 5 14.78 -11.91 -8.49
C ASP A 5 13.58 -11.33 -9.26
N ILE A 6 12.47 -11.13 -8.55
CA ILE A 6 11.26 -10.50 -9.10
C ILE A 6 11.04 -9.16 -8.41
N GLN A 7 10.94 -8.09 -9.19
CA GLN A 7 10.57 -6.76 -8.72
C GLN A 7 9.07 -6.53 -8.96
N VAL A 8 8.36 -6.08 -7.94
CA VAL A 8 7.00 -5.53 -8.05
C VAL A 8 7.04 -4.04 -7.70
N THR A 9 6.02 -3.29 -8.11
CA THR A 9 5.87 -1.88 -7.73
C THR A 9 4.51 -1.67 -7.09
N PHE A 10 4.50 -1.28 -5.82
CA PHE A 10 3.30 -0.84 -5.11
C PHE A 10 3.11 0.66 -5.30
N GLU A 11 1.85 1.10 -5.26
CA GLU A 11 1.50 2.49 -5.14
C GLU A 11 0.69 2.69 -3.85
N PHE A 12 1.24 3.51 -2.96
CA PHE A 12 0.61 3.95 -1.73
C PHE A 12 0.06 5.34 -1.96
N GLY A 13 -1.20 5.56 -1.65
CA GLY A 13 -1.80 6.86 -1.88
C GLY A 13 -2.92 7.17 -0.91
N HIS A 14 -3.28 8.44 -0.86
CA HIS A 14 -4.48 8.88 -0.20
C HIS A 14 -5.16 9.99 -0.98
N LYS A 15 -6.45 10.16 -0.73
CA LYS A 15 -7.19 11.37 -1.08
C LYS A 15 -7.87 11.92 0.16
N SER A 16 -8.01 13.23 0.21
CA SER A 16 -8.61 13.93 1.34
C SER A 16 -9.42 15.12 0.84
N ILE A 17 -10.56 15.37 1.49
CA ILE A 17 -11.46 16.47 1.18
C ILE A 17 -11.88 17.18 2.46
N ILE A 18 -11.82 18.51 2.46
CA ILE A 18 -12.33 19.34 3.55
C ILE A 18 -13.86 19.24 3.55
N LYS A 19 -14.44 18.96 4.70
CA LYS A 19 -15.90 18.90 4.89
C LYS A 19 -16.47 20.32 4.87
N SER A 20 -17.65 20.48 4.29
CA SER A 20 -18.37 21.76 4.33
C SER A 20 -18.78 22.17 5.75
N LYS A 21 -18.97 21.19 6.65
CA LYS A 21 -19.28 21.38 8.06
C LYS A 21 -18.50 20.39 8.91
N THR A 22 -17.87 20.89 9.96
CA THR A 22 -17.21 20.07 10.99
C THR A 22 -18.24 19.19 11.70
N THR A 23 -17.88 17.93 11.95
CA THR A 23 -18.77 16.99 12.68
C THR A 23 -18.84 17.36 14.17
N PRO A 24 -19.84 16.85 14.93
CA PRO A 24 -19.89 17.04 16.38
C PRO A 24 -18.62 16.58 17.12
N GLU A 25 -17.94 15.57 16.58
CA GLU A 25 -16.67 15.03 17.09
C GLU A 25 -15.46 15.90 16.72
N GLY A 26 -15.65 16.96 15.93
CA GLY A 26 -14.59 17.87 15.50
C GLY A 26 -13.88 17.47 14.20
N PHE A 27 -14.37 16.48 13.44
CA PHE A 27 -13.72 16.08 12.20
C PHE A 27 -13.92 17.10 11.09
N THR A 28 -12.81 17.47 10.44
CA THR A 28 -12.75 18.52 9.40
C THR A 28 -12.56 17.95 8.00
N HIS A 29 -12.13 16.69 7.89
CA HIS A 29 -11.83 16.03 6.62
C HIS A 29 -12.52 14.68 6.53
N ASP A 30 -12.86 14.30 5.29
CA ASP A 30 -13.00 12.89 4.90
C ASP A 30 -11.76 12.49 4.11
N TRP A 31 -11.24 11.29 4.37
CA TRP A 31 -10.05 10.79 3.68
C TRP A 31 -10.19 9.30 3.33
N GLU A 32 -9.47 8.90 2.30
CA GLU A 32 -9.29 7.50 1.90
C GLU A 32 -7.81 7.25 1.67
N VAL A 33 -7.24 6.26 2.35
CA VAL A 33 -5.89 5.75 2.10
C VAL A 33 -5.96 4.38 1.43
N TYR A 34 -5.04 4.10 0.51
CA TYR A 34 -5.05 2.88 -0.28
C TYR A 34 -3.65 2.35 -0.59
N VAL A 35 -3.61 1.05 -0.87
CA VAL A 35 -2.48 0.36 -1.50
C VAL A 35 -2.97 -0.33 -2.77
N ARG A 36 -2.25 -0.16 -3.88
CA ARG A 36 -2.54 -0.85 -5.14
C ARG A 36 -1.26 -1.25 -5.86
N GLY A 37 -1.38 -2.05 -6.93
CA GLY A 37 -0.30 -2.23 -7.88
C GLY A 37 -0.14 -0.98 -8.76
N ALA A 38 1.10 -0.61 -9.06
CA ALA A 38 1.36 0.43 -10.04
C ALA A 38 0.83 0.03 -11.43
N ASP A 39 0.48 1.01 -12.25
CA ASP A 39 0.09 0.82 -13.66
C ASP A 39 -1.07 -0.19 -13.87
N GLY A 40 -1.96 -0.31 -12.89
CA GLY A 40 -3.14 -1.18 -12.94
C GLY A 40 -2.85 -2.65 -12.61
N ALA A 41 -1.65 -2.98 -12.11
CA ALA A 41 -1.29 -4.34 -11.75
C ALA A 41 -2.19 -4.91 -10.63
N ASP A 42 -2.72 -6.13 -10.86
CA ASP A 42 -3.55 -6.83 -9.87
C ASP A 42 -2.69 -7.55 -8.82
N ILE A 43 -2.38 -6.84 -7.74
CA ILE A 43 -1.58 -7.39 -6.64
C ILE A 43 -2.31 -8.46 -5.82
N SER A 44 -3.62 -8.67 -5.99
CA SER A 44 -4.38 -9.69 -5.25
C SER A 44 -3.86 -11.11 -5.54
N HIS A 45 -3.16 -11.32 -6.66
CA HIS A 45 -2.52 -12.58 -6.99
C HIS A 45 -1.46 -13.03 -5.98
N PHE A 46 -0.74 -12.09 -5.37
CA PHE A 46 0.35 -12.39 -4.44
C PHE A 46 0.22 -11.73 -3.07
N VAL A 47 -0.71 -10.79 -2.88
CA VAL A 47 -1.05 -10.19 -1.59
C VAL A 47 -2.17 -10.98 -0.92
N GLU A 48 -1.96 -11.39 0.33
CA GLU A 48 -2.94 -12.09 1.18
C GLU A 48 -3.88 -11.10 1.88
N LYS A 49 -3.30 -10.02 2.41
CA LYS A 49 -4.04 -8.96 3.13
C LYS A 49 -3.15 -7.74 3.29
N VAL A 50 -3.80 -6.59 3.47
CA VAL A 50 -3.16 -5.35 3.89
C VAL A 50 -3.70 -4.97 5.26
N VAL A 51 -2.81 -4.59 6.17
CA VAL A 51 -3.17 -4.10 7.51
C VAL A 51 -2.76 -2.64 7.62
N PHE A 52 -3.74 -1.77 7.83
CA PHE A 52 -3.53 -0.35 8.12
C PHE A 52 -3.62 -0.13 9.63
N TYR A 53 -2.59 0.46 10.22
CA TYR A 53 -2.56 0.78 11.65
C TYR A 53 -2.84 2.28 11.84
N LEU A 54 -4.12 2.63 11.93
CA LEU A 54 -4.57 4.00 12.18
C LEU A 54 -4.07 4.51 13.53
N HIS A 55 -4.13 5.83 13.73
CA HIS A 55 -3.84 6.43 15.02
C HIS A 55 -4.74 5.86 16.13
N ALA A 56 -4.24 5.77 17.37
CA ALA A 56 -4.92 5.10 18.49
C ALA A 56 -6.28 5.72 18.87
N THR A 57 -6.56 6.94 18.43
CA THR A 57 -7.84 7.64 18.64
C THR A 57 -8.99 7.08 17.80
N PHE A 58 -8.70 6.33 16.73
CA PHE A 58 -9.73 5.70 15.91
C PHE A 58 -10.28 4.44 16.59
N GLN A 59 -11.59 4.23 16.48
CA GLN A 59 -12.18 2.95 16.88
C GLN A 59 -11.60 1.82 16.02
N LYS A 60 -11.17 0.72 16.66
CA LYS A 60 -10.54 -0.43 15.99
C LYS A 60 -9.41 0.03 15.05
N PRO A 61 -8.32 0.62 15.57
CA PRO A 61 -7.31 1.29 14.75
C PRO A 61 -6.53 0.33 13.84
N LYS A 62 -6.51 -0.97 14.14
CA LYS A 62 -5.98 -2.01 13.25
C LYS A 62 -7.05 -2.46 12.24
N ARG A 63 -6.96 -1.99 11.00
CA ARG A 63 -7.87 -2.35 9.90
C ARG A 63 -7.24 -3.41 9.02
N VAL A 64 -7.91 -4.54 8.83
CA VAL A 64 -7.41 -5.68 8.02
C VAL A 64 -8.28 -5.84 6.78
N ILE A 65 -7.70 -5.64 5.60
CA ILE A 65 -8.37 -5.78 4.32
C ILE A 65 -7.79 -6.98 3.58
N LYS A 66 -8.61 -8.00 3.33
CA LYS A 66 -8.17 -9.28 2.74
C LYS A 66 -8.33 -9.33 1.21
N GLU A 67 -9.18 -8.51 0.65
CA GLU A 67 -9.49 -8.48 -0.79
C GLU A 67 -9.50 -7.04 -1.31
N PRO A 68 -9.16 -6.79 -2.60
CA PRO A 68 -9.19 -5.46 -3.17
C PRO A 68 -10.63 -4.88 -3.21
N PRO A 69 -10.80 -3.55 -3.15
CA PRO A 69 -9.75 -2.54 -3.02
C PRO A 69 -9.14 -2.49 -1.61
N PHE A 70 -7.81 -2.55 -1.52
CA PHE A 70 -7.08 -2.44 -0.25
C PHE A 70 -7.06 -0.98 0.20
N SER A 71 -8.13 -0.55 0.88
CA SER A 71 -8.34 0.85 1.25
C SER A 71 -9.06 0.99 2.59
N VAL A 72 -8.89 2.15 3.23
CA VAL A 72 -9.63 2.56 4.42
C VAL A 72 -10.15 3.97 4.22
N LYS A 73 -11.43 4.17 4.52
CA LYS A 73 -12.10 5.48 4.52
C LYS A 73 -12.46 5.85 5.95
N GLU A 74 -12.22 7.11 6.31
CA GLU A 74 -12.48 7.65 7.64
C GLU A 74 -12.64 9.17 7.59
N SER A 75 -13.11 9.73 8.71
CA SER A 75 -13.09 11.17 8.94
C SER A 75 -12.06 11.52 10.03
N GLY A 76 -11.41 12.68 9.92
CA GLY A 76 -10.39 13.10 10.87
C GLY A 76 -10.13 14.60 10.84
N TYR A 77 -9.34 15.07 11.80
CA TYR A 77 -8.98 16.49 11.92
C TYR A 77 -7.49 16.77 11.69
N ALA A 78 -6.64 15.75 11.70
CA ALA A 78 -5.20 15.87 11.54
C ALA A 78 -4.62 14.69 10.75
N GLY A 79 -3.53 14.97 10.04
CA GLY A 79 -2.68 13.97 9.42
C GLY A 79 -1.82 13.21 10.42
N PHE A 80 -1.25 12.08 10.01
CA PHE A 80 -0.41 11.23 10.85
C PHE A 80 0.44 10.24 10.02
N ASN A 81 1.51 9.73 10.62
CA ASN A 81 2.28 8.61 10.06
C ASN A 81 1.51 7.30 10.22
N LEU A 82 1.08 6.72 9.10
CA LEU A 82 0.33 5.48 9.02
C LEU A 82 1.27 4.30 8.72
N LEU A 83 1.32 3.32 9.62
CA LEU A 83 2.00 2.07 9.34
C LEU A 83 1.09 1.14 8.52
N ILE A 84 1.67 0.51 7.50
CA ILE A 84 0.98 -0.40 6.58
C ILE A 84 1.79 -1.69 6.47
N ASP A 85 1.19 -2.82 6.82
CA ASP A 85 1.74 -4.15 6.55
C ASP A 85 1.05 -4.77 5.34
N ILE A 86 1.82 -5.19 4.33
CA ILE A 86 1.35 -5.98 3.19
C ILE A 86 1.81 -7.41 3.39
N TYR A 87 0.87 -8.34 3.64
CA TYR A 87 1.16 -9.76 3.80
C TYR A 87 1.07 -10.48 2.46
N PHE A 88 1.98 -11.43 2.21
CA PHE A 88 2.09 -12.13 0.93
C PHE A 88 1.55 -13.56 0.99
N LYS A 89 0.99 -14.04 -0.12
CA LYS A 89 0.52 -15.43 -0.33
C LYS A 89 1.70 -16.40 -0.54
N THR A 90 2.66 -16.40 0.37
CA THR A 90 3.93 -17.13 0.26
C THR A 90 4.24 -18.01 1.48
N LYS A 91 4.93 -19.12 1.22
CA LYS A 91 5.57 -19.95 2.26
C LYS A 91 7.02 -19.52 2.55
N ASP A 92 7.58 -18.64 1.75
CA ASP A 92 8.93 -18.10 1.90
C ASP A 92 8.97 -16.94 2.92
N GLU A 93 10.16 -16.56 3.38
CA GLU A 93 10.38 -15.30 4.10
C GLU A 93 10.94 -14.24 3.14
N PRO A 94 10.64 -12.95 3.33
CA PRO A 94 9.76 -12.40 4.38
C PRO A 94 8.26 -12.61 4.08
N LYS A 95 7.44 -12.88 5.10
CA LYS A 95 5.97 -12.95 4.97
C LYS A 95 5.27 -11.64 4.62
N LYS A 96 5.93 -10.50 4.87
CA LYS A 96 5.33 -9.19 4.71
C LYS A 96 6.33 -8.10 4.38
N PHE A 97 5.82 -7.06 3.74
CA PHE A 97 6.48 -5.77 3.60
C PHE A 97 5.82 -4.75 4.53
N LYS A 98 6.65 -4.06 5.34
CA LYS A 98 6.20 -2.96 6.20
C LYS A 98 6.53 -1.63 5.54
N HIS A 99 5.56 -0.74 5.47
CA HIS A 99 5.74 0.60 4.92
C HIS A 99 5.17 1.65 5.88
N SER A 100 5.88 2.76 6.05
CA SER A 100 5.39 3.93 6.78
C SER A 100 4.97 4.97 5.75
N TYR A 101 3.72 5.41 5.83
CA TYR A 101 3.10 6.34 4.89
C TYR A 101 2.66 7.60 5.62
N ASP A 102 3.09 8.77 5.16
CA ASP A 102 2.64 10.05 5.70
C ASP A 102 1.28 10.41 5.10
N LEU A 103 0.23 10.40 5.93
CA LEU A 103 -1.11 10.83 5.55
C LEU A 103 -1.26 12.27 6.03
N ASP A 104 -1.01 13.24 5.16
CA ASP A 104 -1.23 14.65 5.43
C ASP A 104 -2.64 15.08 5.00
N LEU A 105 -3.14 16.14 5.63
CA LEU A 105 -4.43 16.75 5.30
C LEU A 105 -4.18 18.18 4.85
N GLN A 106 -4.91 18.62 3.83
CA GLN A 106 -4.81 19.99 3.35
C GLN A 106 -5.38 20.98 4.39
N THR A 107 -4.87 22.21 4.42
CA THR A 107 -5.41 23.24 5.30
C THR A 107 -6.54 24.05 4.64
N SER A 108 -6.53 24.10 3.30
CA SER A 108 -7.51 24.81 2.49
C SER A 108 -7.51 24.27 1.05
N GLY A 109 -8.49 24.71 0.26
CA GLY A 109 -8.55 24.40 -1.16
C GLY A 109 -9.30 23.11 -1.51
N PRO A 110 -9.14 22.61 -2.74
CA PRO A 110 -9.89 21.48 -3.26
C PRO A 110 -9.43 20.14 -2.66
N MET A 111 -10.04 19.04 -3.12
CA MET A 111 -9.60 17.68 -2.80
C MET A 111 -8.13 17.49 -3.17
N VAL A 112 -7.37 16.90 -2.26
CA VAL A 112 -5.98 16.49 -2.49
C VAL A 112 -5.95 15.01 -2.84
N VAL A 113 -5.07 14.66 -3.78
CA VAL A 113 -4.71 13.27 -4.09
C VAL A 113 -3.19 13.20 -4.06
N ARG A 114 -2.64 12.33 -3.23
CA ARG A 114 -1.20 12.05 -3.17
C ARG A 114 -0.94 10.57 -3.39
N SER A 115 0.17 10.26 -4.04
CA SER A 115 0.61 8.88 -4.23
C SER A 115 2.13 8.80 -4.34
N ARG A 116 2.69 7.70 -3.83
CA ARG A 116 4.11 7.36 -3.95
C ARG A 116 4.24 5.91 -4.39
N ARG A 117 5.14 5.67 -5.33
CA ARG A 117 5.47 4.33 -5.82
C ARG A 117 6.67 3.78 -5.05
N GLU A 118 6.59 2.51 -4.69
CA GLU A 118 7.66 1.80 -4.00
C GLU A 118 7.93 0.47 -4.68
N LYS A 119 9.21 0.26 -5.04
CA LYS A 119 9.68 -0.99 -5.61
C LYS A 119 10.00 -1.96 -4.49
N TYR A 120 9.54 -3.20 -4.64
CA TYR A 120 9.87 -4.27 -3.71
C TYR A 120 10.44 -5.45 -4.49
N ILE A 121 11.57 -5.98 -4.04
CA ILE A 121 12.29 -7.06 -4.70
C ILE A 121 12.15 -8.32 -3.87
N PHE A 122 11.57 -9.35 -4.48
CA PHE A 122 11.59 -10.70 -3.96
C PHE A 122 12.83 -11.41 -4.49
N THR A 123 13.77 -11.69 -3.59
CA THR A 123 15.00 -12.43 -3.93
C THR A 123 14.68 -13.92 -4.00
N ASN A 124 14.98 -14.54 -5.13
CA ASN A 124 14.76 -15.98 -5.35
C ASN A 124 13.42 -16.54 -4.80
N PRO A 125 12.25 -16.06 -5.26
CA PRO A 125 10.97 -16.59 -4.81
C PRO A 125 10.76 -18.04 -5.26
N SER A 126 10.06 -18.85 -4.46
CA SER A 126 9.66 -20.20 -4.85
C SER A 126 8.88 -20.21 -6.18
N GLY A 127 8.92 -21.31 -6.92
CA GLY A 127 8.30 -21.40 -8.25
C GLY A 127 6.81 -21.06 -8.27
N ASP A 128 6.05 -21.47 -7.25
CA ASP A 128 4.63 -21.12 -7.11
C ASP A 128 4.46 -19.62 -6.83
N PHE A 129 5.23 -19.07 -5.90
CA PHE A 129 5.12 -17.66 -5.54
C PHE A 129 5.59 -16.74 -6.67
N ARG A 130 6.64 -17.12 -7.41
CA ARG A 130 7.08 -16.44 -8.63
C ARG A 130 5.95 -16.30 -9.65
N LYS A 131 5.18 -17.37 -9.90
CA LYS A 131 4.03 -17.32 -10.82
C LYS A 131 2.99 -16.29 -10.37
N LYS A 132 2.69 -16.24 -9.06
CA LYS A 132 1.77 -15.25 -8.48
C LYS A 132 2.30 -13.82 -8.64
N LEU A 133 3.59 -13.60 -8.39
CA LEU A 133 4.23 -12.29 -8.56
C LEU A 133 4.15 -11.81 -10.01
N ILE A 134 4.54 -12.64 -10.97
CA ILE A 134 4.48 -12.30 -12.41
C ILE A 134 3.04 -12.00 -12.83
N ARG A 135 2.06 -12.83 -12.40
CA ARG A 135 0.64 -12.62 -12.71
C ARG A 135 0.13 -11.28 -12.15
N GLY A 136 0.65 -10.84 -11.00
CA GLY A 136 0.34 -9.56 -10.40
C GLY A 136 1.23 -8.38 -10.85
N GLY A 137 1.84 -8.47 -12.04
CA GLY A 137 2.63 -7.38 -12.62
C GLY A 137 4.09 -7.32 -12.18
N GLY A 138 4.61 -8.35 -11.51
CA GLY A 138 6.03 -8.48 -11.23
C GLY A 138 6.86 -8.72 -12.49
N ALA A 139 8.07 -8.17 -12.51
CA ALA A 139 9.02 -8.34 -13.61
C ALA A 139 10.36 -8.88 -13.10
N LEU A 140 11.12 -9.53 -13.98
CA LEU A 140 12.49 -9.94 -13.66
C LEU A 140 13.32 -8.70 -13.36
N LYS A 141 14.06 -8.72 -12.25
CA LYS A 141 15.05 -7.68 -11.97
C LYS A 141 16.22 -7.89 -12.93
N ILE A 142 16.37 -6.96 -13.88
CA ILE A 142 17.53 -6.94 -14.77
C ILE A 142 18.69 -6.31 -13.97
N PRO A 143 19.83 -7.00 -13.78
CA PRO A 143 21.01 -6.39 -13.19
C PRO A 143 21.43 -5.16 -14.02
N PRO A 144 22.03 -4.13 -13.41
CA PRO A 144 22.68 -3.08 -14.20
C PRO A 144 23.66 -3.74 -15.16
N VAL A 145 23.61 -3.37 -16.44
CA VAL A 145 24.64 -3.77 -17.40
C VAL A 145 25.94 -3.18 -16.86
N LEU A 146 26.92 -4.03 -16.56
CA LEU A 146 28.27 -3.56 -16.27
C LEU A 146 28.82 -3.09 -17.61
N ASP A 147 28.88 -1.77 -17.81
CA ASP A 147 29.68 -1.20 -18.89
C ASP A 147 31.13 -1.63 -18.64
N GLY A 148 31.67 -2.41 -19.59
CA GLY A 148 33.01 -2.99 -19.54
C GLY A 148 34.12 -1.99 -19.82
#